data_AF-A0A351NXD5-F1
#
_entry.id   AF-A0A351NXD5-F1
#
_cell.length_a   1.000
_cell.length_b   1.000
_cell.length_c   1.000
_cell.angle_alpha   90.00
_cell.angle_beta   90.00
_cell.angle_gamma   90.00
#
_symmetry.space_group_name_H-M   'P 1'
#
loop_
_entity.id
_entity.type
_entity.pdbx_description
1 polymer ?
#
loop_
_entity_poly.entity_id
_entity_poly.type
_entity_poly.pdbx_seq_one_letter_code
_entity_poly.pdbx_strand_id
1 'polypeptide(L)'
;MKFFAEKGFSGQTRELALQLGITQPLLYRYFPTKRSLIERVFNEVYINKLDPVWSEALTDRSQPLHKRLCDFYCNYSEATYRNEWIRIYMFSALMEEPLNKHYIGLVEEKILAPICIELRHYCGLPDIDINPIDQIELDHVWVMHGGLFYHAIRKHVYRSRVSSNFNEIVSRAVSTMLEGNKAIQH
;
A
#
# COMPACT_ATOMS: atom_id res chain seq x y z
N MET A 1 -2.53 -14.67 10.23
CA MET A 1 -2.54 -14.12 8.85
C MET A 1 -3.32 -14.98 7.87
N LYS A 2 -2.89 -16.22 7.57
CA LYS A 2 -3.56 -17.10 6.57
C LYS A 2 -5.07 -17.24 6.77
N PHE A 3 -5.53 -17.56 7.98
CA PHE A 3 -6.96 -17.64 8.30
C PHE A 3 -7.75 -16.38 7.90
N PHE A 4 -7.26 -15.19 8.28
CA PHE A 4 -7.92 -13.92 7.96
C PHE A 4 -7.85 -13.58 6.47
N ALA A 5 -6.77 -13.94 5.80
CA ALA A 5 -6.67 -13.80 4.34
C ALA A 5 -7.68 -14.71 3.63
N GLU A 6 -7.96 -15.90 4.13
CA GLU A 6 -8.88 -16.85 3.51
C GLU A 6 -10.35 -16.57 3.83
N LYS A 7 -10.65 -16.31 5.11
CA LYS A 7 -12.02 -16.24 5.66
C LYS A 7 -12.50 -14.81 5.96
N GLY A 8 -11.63 -13.81 5.84
CA GLY A 8 -11.92 -12.46 6.30
C GLY A 8 -12.07 -12.38 7.81
N PHE A 9 -12.69 -11.30 8.28
CA PHE A 9 -12.85 -11.02 9.72
C PHE A 9 -14.16 -11.55 10.31
N SER A 10 -15.06 -12.09 9.50
CA SER A 10 -16.31 -12.72 9.96
C SER A 10 -16.09 -14.12 10.54
N GLY A 11 -14.95 -14.77 10.25
CA GLY A 11 -14.60 -16.11 10.74
C GLY A 11 -14.73 -16.30 12.26
N GLN A 12 -15.06 -17.52 12.67
CA GLN A 12 -15.24 -17.86 14.08
C GLN A 12 -13.88 -18.08 14.77
N THR A 13 -13.70 -17.53 15.98
CA THR A 13 -12.44 -17.69 16.73
C THR A 13 -12.17 -19.14 17.14
N ARG A 14 -13.22 -19.97 17.20
CA ARG A 14 -13.11 -21.43 17.40
C ARG A 14 -12.40 -22.12 16.23
N GLU A 15 -12.75 -21.76 14.99
CA GLU A 15 -12.09 -22.29 13.79
C GLU A 15 -10.63 -21.85 13.73
N LEU A 16 -10.36 -20.58 14.06
CA LEU A 16 -8.99 -20.08 14.16
C LEU A 16 -8.17 -20.87 15.18
N ALA A 17 -8.70 -21.11 16.38
CA ALA A 17 -8.01 -21.87 17.42
C ALA A 17 -7.70 -23.30 16.96
N LEU A 18 -8.66 -23.97 16.31
CA LEU A 18 -8.47 -25.29 15.71
C LEU A 18 -7.36 -25.28 14.65
N GLN A 19 -7.35 -24.31 13.74
CA GLN A 19 -6.30 -24.20 12.71
C GLN A 19 -4.91 -23.92 13.31
N LEU A 20 -4.85 -23.23 14.44
CA LEU A 20 -3.61 -22.97 15.19
C LEU A 20 -3.18 -24.16 16.07
N GLY A 21 -3.99 -25.21 16.19
CA GLY A 21 -3.70 -26.35 17.07
C GLY A 21 -3.77 -26.02 18.56
N ILE A 22 -4.53 -24.97 18.94
CA ILE A 22 -4.68 -24.52 20.33
C ILE A 22 -6.15 -24.56 20.78
N THR A 23 -6.38 -24.44 22.08
CA THR A 23 -7.73 -24.29 22.61
C THR A 23 -8.23 -22.86 22.43
N GLN A 24 -9.55 -22.69 22.23
CA GLN A 24 -10.16 -21.36 22.14
C GLN A 24 -9.95 -20.52 23.41
N PRO A 25 -10.02 -21.07 24.65
CA PRO A 25 -9.65 -20.30 25.84
C PRO A 25 -8.19 -19.80 25.84
N LEU A 26 -7.23 -20.57 25.31
CA LEU A 26 -5.84 -20.13 25.19
C LEU A 26 -5.71 -18.95 24.22
N LEU A 27 -6.45 -18.97 23.10
CA LEU A 27 -6.52 -17.83 22.18
C LEU A 27 -7.00 -16.56 22.90
N TYR A 28 -8.08 -16.66 23.70
CA TYR A 28 -8.61 -15.52 24.44
C TYR A 28 -7.71 -15.06 25.61
N ARG A 29 -6.81 -15.90 26.10
CA ARG A 29 -5.78 -15.48 27.06
C ARG A 29 -4.79 -14.47 26.45
N TYR A 30 -4.46 -14.62 25.16
CA TYR A 30 -3.58 -13.69 24.45
C TYR A 30 -4.36 -12.52 23.84
N PHE A 31 -5.59 -12.77 23.40
CA PHE A 31 -6.46 -11.79 22.76
C PHE A 31 -7.81 -11.76 23.46
N PRO A 32 -7.97 -10.96 24.52
CA PRO A 32 -9.15 -10.96 25.38
C PRO A 32 -10.48 -10.82 24.62
N THR A 33 -10.46 -10.13 23.47
CA THR A 33 -11.62 -9.98 22.58
C THR A 33 -11.27 -10.29 21.14
N LYS A 34 -12.28 -10.63 20.32
CA LYS A 34 -12.11 -10.74 18.86
C LYS A 34 -11.57 -9.42 18.27
N ARG A 35 -11.99 -8.27 18.81
CA ARG A 35 -11.50 -6.95 18.42
C ARG A 35 -9.98 -6.82 18.66
N SER A 36 -9.48 -7.19 19.84
CA SER A 36 -8.04 -7.12 20.15
C SER A 36 -7.17 -8.01 19.24
N LEU A 37 -7.69 -9.18 18.84
CA LEU A 37 -7.06 -10.05 17.87
C LEU A 37 -7.00 -9.39 16.48
N ILE A 38 -8.12 -8.79 16.05
CA ILE A 38 -8.20 -8.06 14.79
C ILE A 38 -7.19 -6.91 14.80
N GLU A 39 -7.22 -6.04 15.80
CA GLU A 39 -6.26 -4.94 15.97
C GLU A 39 -4.81 -5.41 15.90
N ARG A 40 -4.47 -6.54 16.54
CA ARG A 40 -3.12 -7.11 16.43
C ARG A 40 -2.79 -7.51 14.99
N VAL A 41 -3.71 -8.15 14.28
CA VAL A 41 -3.52 -8.50 12.87
C VAL A 41 -3.27 -7.25 12.02
N PHE A 42 -4.05 -6.18 12.24
CA PHE A 42 -3.86 -4.91 11.54
C PHE A 42 -2.48 -4.30 11.83
N ASN A 43 -2.06 -4.21 13.09
CA ASN A 43 -0.76 -3.67 13.46
C ASN A 43 0.40 -4.43 12.77
N GLU A 44 0.31 -5.75 12.74
CA GLU A 44 1.31 -6.60 12.08
C GLU A 44 1.31 -6.49 10.54
N VAL A 45 0.17 -6.16 9.93
CA VAL A 45 0.04 -6.01 8.46
C VAL A 45 0.45 -4.63 7.97
N TYR A 46 0.07 -3.57 8.70
CA TYR A 46 0.17 -2.19 8.22
C TYR A 46 1.31 -1.40 8.86
N ILE A 47 1.40 -1.43 10.20
CA ILE A 47 2.30 -0.53 10.93
C ILE A 47 3.75 -0.98 10.81
N ASN A 48 4.02 -2.29 10.87
CA ASN A 48 5.37 -2.85 10.72
C ASN A 48 5.91 -2.79 9.29
N LYS A 49 5.20 -2.16 8.34
CA LYS A 49 5.50 -2.22 6.91
C LYS A 49 5.63 -0.87 6.22
N LEU A 50 5.26 0.25 6.83
CA LEU A 50 5.62 1.57 6.32
C LEU A 50 7.04 1.89 6.80
N ASP A 51 8.03 1.52 6.00
CA ASP A 51 9.44 1.74 6.32
C ASP A 51 9.81 3.23 6.13
N PRO A 52 10.25 3.93 7.19
CA PRO A 52 10.70 5.32 7.08
C PRO A 52 11.78 5.51 6.00
N VAL A 53 12.60 4.49 5.74
CA VAL A 53 13.67 4.50 4.73
C VAL A 53 13.12 4.78 3.32
N TRP A 54 11.86 4.43 3.05
CA TRP A 54 11.25 4.67 1.74
C TRP A 54 11.07 6.16 1.44
N SER A 55 10.70 6.96 2.45
CA SER A 55 10.52 8.41 2.28
C SER A 55 11.87 9.11 2.03
N GLU A 56 12.92 8.65 2.71
CA GLU A 56 14.28 9.18 2.53
C GLU A 56 14.80 8.89 1.11
N ALA A 57 14.70 7.63 0.66
CA ALA A 57 15.12 7.25 -0.69
C ALA A 57 14.29 7.96 -1.77
N LEU A 58 12.99 8.17 -1.52
CA LEU A 58 12.11 8.87 -2.44
C LEU A 58 12.44 10.36 -2.52
N THR A 59 13.05 10.98 -1.52
CA THR A 59 13.36 12.43 -1.51
C THR A 59 14.83 12.76 -1.80
N ASP A 60 15.69 11.75 -2.00
CA ASP A 60 17.11 11.94 -2.36
C ASP A 60 17.31 12.45 -3.80
N ARG A 61 17.30 13.78 -3.96
CA ARG A 61 17.49 14.43 -5.28
C ARG A 61 18.89 14.25 -5.89
N SER A 62 19.82 13.57 -5.24
CA SER A 62 21.09 13.16 -5.88
C SER A 62 20.88 12.12 -6.99
N GLN A 63 19.75 11.40 -6.96
CA GLN A 63 19.36 10.42 -7.96
C GLN A 63 18.20 10.91 -8.85
N PRO A 64 18.15 10.49 -10.14
CA PRO A 64 17.02 10.79 -11.01
C PRO A 64 15.69 10.31 -10.44
N LEU A 65 14.63 11.13 -10.56
CA LEU A 65 13.30 10.80 -10.03
C LEU A 65 12.76 9.47 -10.55
N HIS A 66 13.01 9.14 -11.82
CA HIS A 66 12.62 7.84 -12.42
C HIS A 66 13.17 6.67 -11.60
N LYS A 67 14.48 6.70 -11.30
CA LYS A 67 15.14 5.65 -10.52
C LYS A 67 14.55 5.56 -9.11
N ARG A 68 14.39 6.69 -8.43
CA ARG A 68 13.81 6.74 -7.07
C ARG A 68 12.42 6.15 -7.00
N LEU A 69 11.53 6.51 -7.93
CA LEU A 69 10.18 5.97 -8.00
C LEU A 69 10.20 4.47 -8.31
N CYS A 70 11.05 4.02 -9.23
CA CYS A 70 11.17 2.59 -9.53
C CYS A 70 11.61 1.79 -8.31
N ASP A 71 12.68 2.23 -7.65
CA ASP A 71 13.22 1.59 -6.46
C ASP A 71 12.17 1.58 -5.33
N PHE A 72 11.47 2.70 -5.12
CA PHE A 72 10.36 2.81 -4.17
C PHE A 72 9.26 1.79 -4.44
N TYR A 73 8.69 1.75 -5.65
CA TYR A 73 7.55 0.87 -5.94
C TYR A 73 7.93 -0.61 -5.95
N CYS A 74 9.18 -0.95 -6.33
CA CYS A 74 9.67 -2.31 -6.21
C CYS A 74 9.73 -2.72 -4.72
N ASN A 75 10.37 -1.93 -3.86
CA ASN A 75 10.48 -2.20 -2.43
C ASN A 75 9.10 -2.22 -1.73
N TYR A 76 8.24 -1.26 -2.06
CA TYR A 76 6.86 -1.18 -1.56
C TYR A 76 6.07 -2.46 -1.90
N SER A 77 6.25 -2.99 -3.11
CA SER A 77 5.57 -4.21 -3.54
C SER A 77 6.03 -5.46 -2.78
N GLU A 78 7.31 -5.56 -2.41
CA GLU A 78 7.81 -6.68 -1.60
C GLU A 78 7.16 -6.73 -0.21
N ALA A 79 6.92 -5.56 0.37
CA ALA A 79 6.26 -5.44 1.66
C ALA A 79 4.74 -5.71 1.60
N THR A 80 4.07 -5.17 0.57
CA THR A 80 2.60 -5.04 0.53
C THR A 80 1.90 -5.98 -0.46
N TYR A 81 2.55 -6.45 -1.53
CA TYR A 81 1.87 -7.22 -2.59
C TYR A 81 1.85 -8.73 -2.30
N ARG A 82 1.98 -9.14 -1.04
CA ARG A 82 1.87 -10.54 -0.63
C ARG A 82 0.41 -10.98 -0.57
N ASN A 83 0.15 -12.27 -0.81
CA ASN A 83 -1.23 -12.79 -0.89
C ASN A 83 -2.05 -12.48 0.36
N GLU A 84 -1.48 -12.74 1.54
CA GLU A 84 -2.15 -12.51 2.80
C GLU A 84 -2.42 -11.02 3.03
N TRP A 85 -1.45 -10.16 2.69
CA TRP A 85 -1.57 -8.71 2.85
C TRP A 85 -2.73 -8.17 2.03
N ILE A 86 -2.75 -8.44 0.72
CA ILE A 86 -3.77 -7.95 -0.21
C ILE A 86 -5.16 -8.39 0.22
N ARG A 87 -5.30 -9.66 0.62
CA ARG A 87 -6.62 -10.20 0.98
C ARG A 87 -7.12 -9.64 2.31
N ILE A 88 -6.24 -9.49 3.30
CA ILE A 88 -6.57 -8.83 4.56
C ILE A 88 -6.96 -7.36 4.31
N TYR A 89 -6.23 -6.67 3.44
CA TYR A 89 -6.56 -5.31 3.01
C TYR A 89 -7.95 -5.22 2.39
N MET A 90 -8.26 -6.06 1.40
CA MET A 90 -9.59 -6.05 0.77
C MET A 90 -10.71 -6.34 1.76
N PHE A 91 -10.56 -7.33 2.64
CA PHE A 91 -11.57 -7.60 3.67
C PHE A 91 -11.72 -6.44 4.66
N SER A 92 -10.62 -5.79 5.04
CA SER A 92 -10.67 -4.65 5.95
C SER A 92 -11.38 -3.44 5.35
N ALA A 93 -11.13 -3.18 4.06
CA ALA A 93 -11.75 -2.07 3.34
C ALA A 93 -13.26 -2.31 3.18
N LEU A 94 -13.67 -3.51 2.79
CA LEU A 94 -15.09 -3.87 2.61
C LEU A 94 -15.89 -3.87 3.93
N MET A 95 -15.21 -4.05 5.06
CA MET A 95 -15.82 -3.98 6.40
C MET A 95 -15.78 -2.57 7.01
N GLU A 96 -15.27 -1.58 6.28
CA GLU A 96 -15.09 -0.19 6.73
C GLU A 96 -14.31 -0.07 8.05
N GLU A 97 -13.35 -0.97 8.29
CA GLU A 97 -12.59 -0.98 9.53
C GLU A 97 -11.81 0.34 9.72
N PRO A 98 -11.90 1.02 10.88
CA PRO A 98 -11.23 2.30 11.12
C PRO A 98 -9.72 2.26 10.86
N LEU A 99 -9.08 1.11 11.12
CA LEU A 99 -7.67 0.89 10.88
C LEU A 99 -7.31 0.90 9.39
N ASN A 100 -8.23 0.48 8.50
CA ASN A 100 -8.04 0.60 7.06
C ASN A 100 -8.08 2.07 6.64
N LYS A 101 -9.04 2.85 7.14
CA LYS A 101 -9.13 4.31 6.88
C LYS A 101 -7.87 5.03 7.36
N HIS A 102 -7.38 4.68 8.54
CA HIS A 102 -6.12 5.22 9.07
C HIS A 102 -4.92 4.88 8.17
N TYR A 103 -4.81 3.63 7.70
CA TYR A 103 -3.74 3.24 6.78
C TYR A 103 -3.78 4.03 5.47
N ILE A 104 -4.96 4.26 4.89
CA ILE A 104 -5.10 5.07 3.67
C ILE A 104 -4.58 6.49 3.90
N GLY A 105 -4.94 7.12 5.04
CA GLY A 105 -4.40 8.43 5.40
C GLY A 105 -2.87 8.45 5.51
N LEU A 106 -2.27 7.38 6.05
CA LEU A 106 -0.81 7.25 6.10
C LEU A 106 -0.19 7.08 4.70
N VAL A 107 -0.86 6.37 3.79
CA VAL A 107 -0.41 6.27 2.39
C VAL A 107 -0.42 7.63 1.71
N GLU A 108 -1.48 8.41 1.89
CA GLU A 108 -1.56 9.77 1.35
C GLU A 108 -0.44 10.66 1.91
N GLU A 109 -0.29 10.70 3.23
CA GLU A 109 0.68 11.56 3.91
C GLU A 109 2.14 11.15 3.64
N LYS A 110 2.45 9.85 3.72
CA LYS A 110 3.84 9.36 3.72
C LYS A 110 4.33 8.89 2.36
N ILE A 111 3.44 8.69 1.39
CA ILE A 111 3.79 8.19 0.07
C ILE A 111 3.35 9.17 -1.01
N LEU A 112 2.06 9.44 -1.12
CA LEU A 112 1.53 10.17 -2.28
C LEU A 112 1.90 11.65 -2.25
N ALA A 113 1.78 12.31 -1.10
CA ALA A 113 2.18 13.71 -0.96
C ALA A 113 3.67 13.94 -1.28
N PRO A 114 4.63 13.13 -0.76
CA PRO A 114 6.03 13.19 -1.20
C PRO A 114 6.22 12.99 -2.71
N ILE A 115 5.48 12.07 -3.34
CA ILE A 115 5.54 11.87 -4.80
C ILE A 115 5.04 13.13 -5.53
N CYS A 116 3.96 13.77 -5.07
CA CYS A 116 3.48 15.04 -5.65
C CYS A 116 4.55 16.13 -5.60
N ILE A 117 5.20 16.31 -4.45
CA ILE A 117 6.27 17.31 -4.26
C ILE A 117 7.42 17.05 -5.23
N GLU A 118 7.85 15.80 -5.35
CA GLU A 118 8.95 15.42 -6.23
C GLU A 118 8.57 15.53 -7.72
N LEU A 119 7.32 15.25 -8.08
CA LEU A 119 6.79 15.47 -9.43
C LEU A 119 6.77 16.96 -9.79
N ARG A 120 6.35 17.82 -8.87
CA ARG A 120 6.39 19.28 -9.07
C ARG A 120 7.81 19.76 -9.31
N HIS A 121 8.75 19.35 -8.45
CA HIS A 121 10.16 19.69 -8.64
C HIS A 121 10.69 19.20 -10.00
N TYR A 122 10.36 17.97 -10.39
CA TYR A 122 10.74 17.42 -11.70
C TYR A 122 10.16 18.19 -12.89
N CYS A 123 8.98 18.78 -12.73
CA CYS A 123 8.32 19.59 -13.76
C CYS A 123 8.65 21.10 -13.67
N GLY A 124 9.42 21.53 -12.67
CA GLY A 124 9.72 22.95 -12.45
C GLY A 124 8.53 23.79 -11.94
N LEU A 125 7.59 23.15 -11.24
CA LEU A 125 6.38 23.79 -10.69
C LEU A 125 6.64 24.42 -9.31
N PRO A 126 5.79 25.37 -8.87
CA PRO A 126 5.90 25.98 -7.56
C PRO A 126 5.83 24.95 -6.41
N ASP A 127 6.64 25.19 -5.39
CA ASP A 127 6.66 24.36 -4.19
C ASP A 127 5.37 24.53 -3.35
N ILE A 128 5.18 23.63 -2.39
CA ILE A 128 3.96 23.56 -1.56
C ILE A 128 3.73 24.82 -0.72
N ASP A 129 4.79 25.56 -0.39
CA ASP A 129 4.73 26.82 0.34
C ASP A 129 4.06 27.94 -0.48
N ILE A 130 4.10 27.83 -1.81
CA ILE A 130 3.50 28.79 -2.75
C ILE A 130 2.08 28.33 -3.13
N ASN A 131 1.92 27.05 -3.43
CA ASN A 131 0.65 26.46 -3.80
C ASN A 131 0.48 25.12 -3.09
N PRO A 132 -0.46 24.93 -2.14
CA PRO A 132 -0.68 23.63 -1.51
C PRO A 132 -0.98 22.52 -2.54
N ILE A 133 -0.71 21.27 -2.18
CA ILE A 133 -1.13 20.12 -3.00
C ILE A 133 -2.65 20.06 -3.00
N ASP A 134 -3.25 20.08 -4.18
CA ASP A 134 -4.70 19.92 -4.31
C ASP A 134 -5.11 18.45 -4.43
N GLN A 135 -6.43 18.18 -4.33
CA GLN A 135 -6.94 16.81 -4.42
C GLN A 135 -6.75 16.20 -5.81
N ILE A 136 -6.72 17.00 -6.88
CA ILE A 136 -6.56 16.50 -8.25
C ILE A 136 -5.13 16.00 -8.45
N GLU A 137 -4.13 16.71 -7.93
CA GLU A 137 -2.73 16.28 -7.93
C GLU A 137 -2.56 14.98 -7.14
N LEU A 138 -3.19 14.88 -5.96
CA LEU A 138 -3.16 13.67 -5.16
C LEU A 138 -3.83 12.49 -5.89
N ASP A 139 -5.01 12.73 -6.48
CA ASP A 139 -5.78 11.73 -7.22
C ASP A 139 -5.02 11.25 -8.47
N HIS A 140 -4.27 12.12 -9.12
CA HIS A 140 -3.40 11.75 -10.25
C HIS A 140 -2.32 10.74 -9.83
N VAL A 141 -1.68 10.94 -8.67
CA VAL A 141 -0.73 9.97 -8.13
C VAL A 141 -1.45 8.70 -7.66
N TRP A 142 -2.66 8.81 -7.10
CA TRP A 142 -3.50 7.66 -6.75
C TRP A 142 -3.82 6.78 -7.95
N VAL A 143 -4.10 7.35 -9.13
CA VAL A 143 -4.35 6.56 -10.36
C VAL A 143 -3.15 5.68 -10.68
N MET A 144 -1.93 6.22 -10.58
CA MET A 144 -0.72 5.44 -10.82
C MET A 144 -0.48 4.41 -9.72
N HIS A 145 -0.53 4.82 -8.45
CA HIS A 145 -0.33 3.93 -7.29
C HIS A 145 -1.34 2.76 -7.31
N GLY A 146 -2.61 3.08 -7.55
CA GLY A 146 -3.70 2.13 -7.68
C GLY A 146 -3.54 1.20 -8.89
N GLY A 147 -3.02 1.70 -10.01
CA GLY A 147 -2.71 0.89 -11.19
C GLY A 147 -1.66 -0.20 -10.91
N LEU A 148 -0.59 0.16 -10.18
CA LEU A 148 0.40 -0.82 -9.72
C LEU A 148 -0.20 -1.78 -8.69
N PHE A 149 -0.99 -1.26 -7.74
CA PHE A 149 -1.68 -2.09 -6.74
C PHE A 149 -2.63 -3.11 -7.38
N TYR A 150 -3.29 -2.72 -8.48
CA TYR A 150 -4.18 -3.59 -9.22
C TYR A 150 -3.45 -4.80 -9.83
N HIS A 151 -2.13 -4.72 -10.08
CA HIS A 151 -1.34 -5.90 -10.41
C HIS A 151 -1.44 -6.97 -9.32
N ALA A 152 -1.30 -6.57 -8.05
CA ALA A 152 -1.39 -7.47 -6.91
C ALA A 152 -2.80 -8.03 -6.73
N ILE A 153 -3.83 -7.21 -6.95
CA ILE A 153 -5.24 -7.67 -6.95
C ILE A 153 -5.43 -8.76 -8.02
N ARG A 154 -5.04 -8.51 -9.27
CA ARG A 154 -5.17 -9.50 -10.35
C ARG A 154 -4.46 -10.81 -10.00
N LYS A 155 -3.26 -10.73 -9.46
CA LYS A 155 -2.45 -11.90 -9.06
C LYS A 155 -3.06 -12.67 -7.89
N HIS A 156 -3.49 -11.98 -6.83
CA HIS A 156 -3.78 -12.60 -5.54
C HIS A 156 -5.27 -12.74 -5.21
N VAL A 157 -6.12 -11.90 -5.79
CA VAL A 157 -7.58 -11.94 -5.62
C VAL A 157 -8.21 -12.65 -6.80
N TYR A 158 -7.98 -12.16 -8.02
CA TYR A 158 -8.60 -12.73 -9.23
C TYR A 158 -7.88 -13.96 -9.77
N ARG A 159 -6.69 -14.28 -9.26
CA ARG A 159 -5.86 -15.42 -9.70
C ARG A 159 -5.60 -15.40 -11.22
N SER A 160 -5.55 -14.21 -11.80
CA SER A 160 -5.27 -14.01 -13.22
C SER A 160 -3.78 -14.16 -13.51
N ARG A 161 -3.47 -14.48 -14.78
CA ARG A 161 -2.08 -14.44 -15.26
C ARG A 161 -1.59 -12.99 -15.25
N VAL A 162 -0.42 -12.77 -14.67
CA VAL A 162 0.28 -11.49 -14.67
C VAL A 162 1.74 -11.71 -15.09
N SER A 163 2.42 -10.67 -15.58
CA SER A 163 3.86 -10.76 -15.85
C SER A 163 4.62 -11.07 -14.56
N SER A 164 5.66 -11.92 -14.65
CA SER A 164 6.60 -12.16 -13.56
C SER A 164 7.63 -11.03 -13.39
N ASN A 165 7.82 -10.21 -14.42
CA ASN A 165 8.74 -9.07 -14.39
C ASN A 165 8.00 -7.81 -13.90
N PHE A 166 7.86 -7.68 -12.58
CA PHE A 166 7.21 -6.53 -11.96
C PHE A 166 8.04 -5.24 -12.10
N ASN A 167 9.38 -5.35 -12.06
CA ASN A 167 10.27 -4.20 -12.20
C ASN A 167 10.08 -3.49 -13.55
N GLU A 168 9.90 -4.25 -14.64
CA GLU A 168 9.60 -3.69 -15.96
C GLU A 168 8.22 -3.03 -16.01
N ILE A 169 7.22 -3.57 -15.32
CA ILE A 169 5.89 -2.94 -15.20
C ILE A 169 6.01 -1.59 -14.48
N VAL A 170 6.74 -1.56 -13.37
CA VAL A 170 6.99 -0.33 -12.60
C VAL A 170 7.72 0.69 -13.47
N SER A 171 8.83 0.30 -14.10
CA SER A 171 9.62 1.18 -14.97
C SER A 171 8.78 1.83 -16.05
N ARG A 172 7.93 1.06 -16.75
CA ARG A 172 7.01 1.58 -17.76
C ARG A 172 5.97 2.53 -17.18
N ALA A 173 5.34 2.16 -16.07
CA ALA A 173 4.32 3.00 -15.43
C ALA A 173 4.93 4.34 -14.96
N VAL A 174 6.13 4.32 -14.38
CA VAL A 174 6.87 5.50 -13.96
C VAL A 174 7.25 6.36 -15.17
N SER A 175 7.77 5.78 -16.25
CA SER A 175 8.07 6.53 -17.48
C SER A 175 6.83 7.24 -18.03
N THR A 176 5.71 6.52 -18.17
CA THR A 176 4.44 7.11 -18.63
C THR A 176 3.98 8.25 -17.72
N MET A 177 4.08 8.08 -16.39
CA MET A 177 3.72 9.13 -15.44
C MET A 177 4.61 10.37 -15.61
N LEU A 178 5.93 10.20 -15.71
CA LEU A 178 6.87 11.33 -15.83
C LEU A 178 6.73 12.06 -17.16
N GLU A 179 6.52 11.34 -18.26
CA GLU A 179 6.27 11.94 -19.58
C GLU A 179 4.93 12.66 -19.62
N GLY A 180 3.86 12.03 -19.10
CA GLY A 180 2.53 12.63 -19.03
C GLY A 180 2.50 13.89 -18.16
N ASN A 181 3.18 13.88 -17.01
CA ASN A 181 3.27 15.06 -16.14
C ASN A 181 3.99 16.23 -16.82
N LYS A 182 5.00 15.98 -17.65
CA LYS A 182 5.64 17.04 -18.45
C LYS A 182 4.72 17.58 -19.54
N ALA A 183 3.96 16.72 -20.20
CA ALA A 183 3.10 17.10 -21.32
C ALA A 183 1.88 17.95 -20.90
N ILE A 184 1.32 17.73 -19.71
CA ILE A 184 0.13 18.43 -19.21
C ILE A 184 0.44 19.88 -18.77
N GLN A 185 1.72 20.26 -18.67
CA GLN A 185 2.14 21.62 -18.29
C GLN A 185 2.21 22.61 -19.48
N HIS A 186 1.85 22.17 -20.69
CA HIS A 186 1.72 23.00 -21.89
C HIS A 186 0.25 23.13 -22.30
#